data_AF-A0A1F6PA49-F1
#
_entry.id   AF-A0A1F6PA49-F1
#
_cell.length_a   1.000
_cell.length_b   1.000
_cell.length_c   1.000
_cell.angle_alpha   90.00
_cell.angle_beta   90.00
_cell.angle_gamma   90.00
#
_symmetry.space_group_name_H-M   'P 1'
#
loop_
_entity.id
_entity.type
_entity.pdbx_description
1 polymer ?
#
loop_
_entity_poly.entity_id
_entity_poly.type
_entity_poly.pdbx_seq_one_letter_code
_entity_poly.pdbx_strand_id
1 'polypeptide(L)'
;MFLDKLELSNEEIEKKEQEFSDFISDVSKSEAVFKELQSFFADLSLSESIKKYGMTYWRWYVWLTWDRLNSLKKEELVSVFGSQVPVAFFLDFDVFKCLMEYFISNNYFEGDLDFLYVKVKKSFQESQAIIGVWGGKDVTVAELVKEIKLIGDRKDSLEQAEFESKLSQIFFPNNPLVDEYVLVDFDKAVQRFVDLVMFFQIIDENSIWVVVNNFINSKNFKNVNSVEEFPVSKKRALPTTLKSGEPSSSEPQNLASKFESMSKNLDLEIEESKKQEEKPITPAAPVAKAEPEKPVIVKQTPQEKPVVEPQARLSTAQIKSQIESEFKKDIDGNFINIEGVMRKLEEFTEMYNDPKIADLIYYDEEDDKFKWKV
;
A
#
# COMPACT_ATOMS: atom_id res chain seq x y z
N MET A 1 -16.12 23.64 22.99
CA MET A 1 -15.30 23.70 21.77
C MET A 1 -13.95 23.17 22.17
N PHE A 2 -13.45 22.15 21.47
CA PHE A 2 -12.21 21.49 21.86
C PHE A 2 -10.97 22.36 21.60
N LEU A 3 -11.02 23.15 20.51
CA LEU A 3 -10.06 24.15 20.08
C LEU A 3 -10.38 25.54 20.66
N ASP A 4 -10.46 25.65 21.98
CA ASP A 4 -10.67 26.93 22.66
C ASP A 4 -9.39 27.79 22.73
N LYS A 5 -8.21 27.18 22.56
CA LYS A 5 -6.91 27.86 22.55
C LYS A 5 -5.95 27.18 21.58
N LEU A 6 -5.24 27.94 20.74
CA LEU A 6 -4.33 27.36 19.74
C LEU A 6 -2.99 26.91 20.35
N GLU A 7 -2.44 27.70 21.28
CA GLU A 7 -1.15 27.41 21.91
C GLU A 7 -1.38 26.98 23.36
N LEU A 8 -1.06 25.72 23.66
CA LEU A 8 -1.25 25.12 24.96
C LEU A 8 0.07 25.10 25.75
N SER A 9 0.02 25.43 27.03
CA SER A 9 1.07 25.10 27.99
C SER A 9 1.05 23.60 28.31
N ASN A 10 2.11 23.06 28.93
CA ASN A 10 2.14 21.65 29.33
C ASN A 10 0.96 21.27 30.25
N GLU A 11 0.63 22.12 31.22
CA GLU A 11 -0.54 21.90 32.10
C GLU A 11 -1.86 21.88 31.31
N GLU A 12 -1.98 22.72 30.28
CA GLU A 12 -3.16 22.74 29.42
C GLU A 12 -3.20 21.51 28.50
N ILE A 13 -2.06 21.00 28.04
CA ILE A 13 -1.95 19.75 27.28
C ILE A 13 -2.43 18.58 28.14
N GLU A 14 -1.92 18.44 29.37
CA GLU A 14 -2.34 17.37 30.29
C GLU A 14 -3.84 17.42 30.56
N LYS A 15 -4.39 18.61 30.82
CA LYS A 15 -5.83 18.80 31.01
C LYS A 15 -6.62 18.38 29.77
N LYS A 16 -6.17 18.78 28.58
CA LYS A 16 -6.81 18.41 27.32
C LYS A 16 -6.68 16.93 27.00
N GLU A 17 -5.59 16.27 27.42
CA GLU A 17 -5.42 14.82 27.32
C GLU A 17 -6.51 14.09 28.12
N GLN A 18 -6.79 14.57 29.33
CA GLN A 18 -7.85 14.02 30.17
C GLN A 18 -9.23 14.26 29.55
N GLU A 19 -9.51 15.48 29.07
CA GLU A 19 -10.74 15.80 28.34
C GLU A 19 -10.90 14.90 27.11
N PHE A 20 -9.84 14.72 26.33
CA PHE A 20 -9.80 13.86 25.15
C PHE A 20 -10.11 12.39 25.49
N SER A 21 -9.49 11.86 26.55
CA SER A 21 -9.76 10.51 27.06
C SER A 21 -11.23 10.31 27.46
N ASP A 22 -11.85 11.33 28.06
CA ASP A 22 -13.27 11.29 28.41
C ASP A 22 -14.16 11.35 27.15
N PHE A 23 -13.75 12.11 26.12
CA PHE A 23 -14.50 12.25 24.87
C PHE A 23 -14.47 11.00 24.00
N ILE A 24 -13.35 10.29 23.90
CA ILE A 24 -13.25 9.09 23.05
C ILE A 24 -14.19 7.97 23.50
N SER A 25 -14.62 7.99 24.77
CA SER A 25 -15.62 7.04 25.29
C SER A 25 -17.06 7.34 24.87
N ASP A 26 -17.33 8.56 24.37
CA ASP A 26 -18.64 9.04 23.95
C ASP A 26 -18.63 9.27 22.43
N VAL A 27 -19.33 8.42 21.67
CA VAL A 27 -19.33 8.43 20.20
C VAL A 27 -19.72 9.79 19.64
N SER A 28 -20.73 10.46 20.21
CA SER A 28 -21.21 11.74 19.71
C SER A 28 -20.22 12.87 19.99
N LYS A 29 -19.57 12.89 21.16
CA LYS A 29 -18.54 13.88 21.47
C LYS A 29 -17.28 13.64 20.65
N SER A 30 -16.83 12.38 20.56
CA SER A 30 -15.69 11.98 19.72
C SER A 30 -15.90 12.42 18.27
N GLU A 31 -17.12 12.25 17.72
CA GLU A 31 -17.48 12.71 16.37
C GLU A 31 -17.43 14.23 16.22
N ALA A 32 -17.94 14.98 17.20
CA ALA A 32 -17.88 16.43 17.18
C ALA A 32 -16.43 16.94 17.21
N VAL A 33 -15.60 16.38 18.08
CA VAL A 33 -14.17 16.71 18.19
C VAL A 33 -13.42 16.36 16.91
N PHE A 34 -13.70 15.20 16.32
CA PHE A 34 -13.09 14.79 15.05
C PHE A 34 -13.39 15.81 13.94
N LYS A 35 -14.65 16.21 13.76
CA LYS A 35 -15.05 17.20 12.76
C LYS A 35 -14.42 18.57 13.00
N GLU A 36 -14.35 18.98 14.27
CA GLU A 36 -13.71 20.24 14.67
C GLU A 36 -12.23 20.24 14.28
N LEU A 37 -11.49 19.17 14.61
CA LEU A 37 -10.08 19.01 14.26
C LEU A 37 -9.86 18.87 12.74
N GLN A 38 -10.70 18.10 12.06
CA GLN A 38 -10.65 17.93 10.60
C GLN A 38 -10.80 19.28 9.90
N SER A 39 -11.78 20.08 10.32
CA SER A 39 -11.99 21.43 9.76
C SER A 39 -10.79 22.35 10.04
N PHE A 40 -10.22 22.27 11.25
CA PHE A 40 -9.06 23.09 11.62
C PHE A 40 -7.82 22.78 10.79
N PHE A 41 -7.54 21.49 10.55
CA PHE A 41 -6.37 21.08 9.78
C PHE A 41 -6.57 21.13 8.26
N ALA A 42 -7.79 21.29 7.78
CA ALA A 42 -8.05 21.46 6.34
C ALA A 42 -7.44 22.76 5.77
N ASP A 43 -7.33 23.80 6.58
CA ASP A 43 -6.82 25.12 6.17
C ASP A 43 -5.31 25.29 6.43
N LEU A 44 -4.68 24.34 7.13
CA LEU A 44 -3.27 24.41 7.51
C LEU A 44 -2.39 23.61 6.55
N SER A 45 -1.16 24.09 6.34
CA SER A 45 -0.16 23.29 5.65
C SER A 45 0.24 22.07 6.51
N LEU A 46 0.63 20.98 5.85
CA LEU A 46 1.09 19.78 6.55
C LEU A 46 2.30 20.06 7.46
N SER A 47 3.25 20.87 6.99
CA SER A 47 4.43 21.27 7.75
C SER A 47 4.05 22.06 9.01
N GLU A 48 3.11 23.00 8.89
CA GLU A 48 2.61 23.77 10.04
C GLU A 48 1.86 22.88 11.03
N SER A 49 1.01 21.98 10.54
CA SER A 49 0.26 21.03 11.35
C SER A 49 1.18 20.17 12.22
N ILE A 50 2.23 19.61 11.62
CA ILE A 50 3.19 18.75 12.32
C ILE A 50 4.09 19.57 13.25
N LYS A 51 4.69 20.66 12.79
CA LYS A 51 5.67 21.42 13.60
C LYS A 51 5.03 22.14 14.78
N LYS A 52 3.84 22.72 14.58
CA LYS A 52 3.19 23.52 15.62
C LYS A 52 2.32 22.68 16.55
N TYR A 53 1.64 21.66 16.00
CA TYR A 53 0.63 20.91 16.73
C TYR A 53 0.94 19.41 16.86
N GLY A 54 2.12 18.97 16.43
CA GLY A 54 2.50 17.55 16.31
C GLY A 54 2.28 16.73 17.57
N MET A 55 2.54 17.31 18.75
CA MET A 55 2.37 16.65 20.06
C MET A 55 1.03 16.96 20.76
N THR A 56 0.19 17.82 20.16
CA THR A 56 -1.09 18.28 20.73
C THR A 56 -2.26 17.91 19.81
N TYR A 57 -2.89 18.91 19.18
CA TYR A 57 -4.09 18.75 18.38
C TYR A 57 -3.90 17.83 17.18
N TRP A 58 -2.72 17.84 16.55
CA TRP A 58 -2.44 16.96 15.41
C TRP A 58 -2.38 15.50 15.87
N ARG A 59 -1.73 15.22 17.01
CA ARG A 59 -1.68 13.86 17.60
C ARG A 59 -3.08 13.32 17.87
N TRP A 60 -3.94 14.10 18.52
CA TRP A 60 -5.33 13.68 18.80
C TRP A 60 -6.15 13.50 17.52
N TYR A 61 -5.96 14.37 16.53
CA TYR A 61 -6.62 14.25 15.24
C TYR A 61 -6.20 12.96 14.52
N VAL A 62 -4.90 12.67 14.48
CA VAL A 62 -4.37 11.42 13.92
C VAL A 62 -4.97 10.22 14.68
N TRP A 63 -4.94 10.23 16.00
CA TRP A 63 -5.53 9.15 16.80
C TRP A 63 -7.00 8.87 16.41
N LEU A 64 -7.83 9.91 16.37
CA LEU A 64 -9.25 9.79 15.99
C LEU A 64 -9.41 9.31 14.53
N THR A 65 -8.58 9.81 13.62
CA THR A 65 -8.63 9.43 12.21
C THR A 65 -8.34 7.94 12.04
N TRP A 66 -7.32 7.42 12.72
CA TRP A 66 -6.91 6.02 12.62
C TRP A 66 -7.83 5.06 13.37
N ASP A 67 -8.41 5.48 14.51
CA ASP A 67 -9.47 4.73 15.20
C ASP A 67 -10.70 4.50 14.30
N ARG A 68 -10.92 5.44 13.37
CA ARG A 68 -12.08 5.48 12.48
C ARG A 68 -11.75 5.16 11.03
N LEU A 69 -10.56 4.62 10.76
CA LEU A 69 -10.02 4.47 9.42
C LEU A 69 -11.01 3.76 8.48
N ASN A 70 -11.65 2.69 8.96
CA ASN A 70 -12.61 1.88 8.20
C ASN A 70 -13.88 2.63 7.75
N SER A 71 -14.16 3.80 8.33
CA SER A 71 -15.31 4.65 7.97
C SER A 71 -14.97 5.76 6.98
N LEU A 72 -13.68 5.95 6.68
CA LEU A 72 -13.22 7.00 5.77
C LEU A 72 -13.53 6.66 4.31
N LYS A 73 -13.76 7.70 3.51
CA LYS A 73 -13.86 7.57 2.05
C LYS A 73 -12.50 7.23 1.43
N LYS A 74 -12.52 6.74 0.19
CA LYS A 74 -11.32 6.37 -0.59
C LYS A 74 -10.31 7.53 -0.64
N GLU A 75 -10.78 8.75 -0.91
CA GLU A 75 -9.94 9.94 -1.05
C GLU A 75 -9.33 10.38 0.29
N GLU A 76 -10.10 10.24 1.37
CA GLU A 76 -9.65 10.54 2.72
C GLU A 76 -8.54 9.56 3.15
N LEU A 77 -8.70 8.26 2.87
CA LEU A 77 -7.67 7.25 3.13
C LEU A 77 -6.34 7.61 2.44
N VAL A 78 -6.40 7.97 1.15
CA VAL A 78 -5.20 8.36 0.39
C VAL A 78 -4.51 9.55 1.07
N SER A 79 -5.27 10.58 1.45
CA SER A 79 -4.74 11.75 2.17
C SER A 79 -4.11 11.38 3.52
N VAL A 80 -4.76 10.48 4.28
CA VAL A 80 -4.25 10.00 5.58
C VAL A 80 -2.90 9.30 5.41
N PHE A 81 -2.74 8.44 4.41
CA PHE A 81 -1.47 7.77 4.12
C PHE A 81 -0.36 8.73 3.67
N GLY A 82 -0.73 9.81 2.98
CA GLY A 82 0.21 10.86 2.58
C GLY A 82 0.63 11.83 3.68
N SER A 83 -0.06 11.87 4.83
CA SER A 83 0.14 12.94 5.82
C SER A 83 0.31 12.47 7.27
N GLN A 84 -0.33 11.38 7.68
CA GLN A 84 -0.47 11.03 9.10
C GLN A 84 0.35 9.82 9.55
N VAL A 85 0.88 9.03 8.61
CA VAL A 85 1.58 7.76 8.91
C VAL A 85 2.72 7.91 9.93
N PRO A 86 3.59 8.95 9.88
CA PRO A 86 4.62 9.15 10.92
C PRO A 86 4.05 9.18 12.34
N VAL A 87 2.99 9.97 12.54
CA VAL A 87 2.37 10.15 13.86
C VAL A 87 1.56 8.91 14.26
N ALA A 88 0.99 8.18 13.29
CA ALA A 88 0.33 6.91 13.56
C ALA A 88 1.30 5.87 14.15
N PHE A 89 2.54 5.81 13.66
CA PHE A 89 3.56 4.95 14.25
C PHE A 89 3.88 5.34 15.70
N PHE A 90 4.02 6.63 15.99
CA PHE A 90 4.24 7.14 17.36
C PHE A 90 3.12 6.73 18.34
N LEU A 91 1.90 6.59 17.82
CA LEU A 91 0.72 6.20 18.58
C LEU A 91 0.49 4.67 18.65
N ASP A 92 1.51 3.88 18.28
CA ASP A 92 1.46 2.41 18.22
C ASP A 92 0.30 1.87 17.36
N PHE A 93 -0.04 2.58 16.27
CA PHE A 93 -0.88 1.98 15.23
C PHE A 93 -0.05 1.03 14.38
N ASP A 94 -0.60 -0.16 14.16
CA ASP A 94 -0.09 -1.10 13.17
C ASP A 94 -0.64 -0.70 11.80
N VAL A 95 0.04 0.24 11.14
CA VAL A 95 -0.41 0.88 9.90
C VAL A 95 -0.73 -0.15 8.81
N PHE A 96 0.10 -1.17 8.67
CA PHE A 96 -0.13 -2.26 7.71
C PHE A 96 -1.43 -3.01 8.03
N LYS A 97 -1.61 -3.43 9.28
CA LYS A 97 -2.85 -4.11 9.72
C LYS A 97 -4.07 -3.23 9.48
N CYS A 98 -4.00 -1.95 9.82
CA CYS A 98 -5.10 -1.00 9.61
C CYS A 98 -5.46 -0.86 8.12
N LEU A 99 -4.46 -0.81 7.22
CA LEU A 99 -4.69 -0.79 5.78
C LEU A 99 -5.41 -2.05 5.28
N MET A 100 -4.96 -3.23 5.72
CA MET A 100 -5.59 -4.49 5.36
C MET A 100 -7.03 -4.56 5.87
N GLU A 101 -7.28 -4.12 7.11
CA GLU A 101 -8.62 -4.06 7.69
C GLU A 101 -9.54 -3.09 6.94
N TYR A 102 -9.00 -1.98 6.43
CA TYR A 102 -9.73 -1.06 5.58
C TYR A 102 -10.16 -1.71 4.26
N PHE A 103 -9.23 -2.37 3.57
CA PHE A 103 -9.52 -3.06 2.30
C PHE A 103 -10.57 -4.16 2.47
N ILE A 104 -10.50 -4.92 3.57
CA ILE A 104 -11.48 -5.97 3.88
C ILE A 104 -12.85 -5.37 4.19
N SER A 105 -12.91 -4.33 5.03
CA SER A 105 -14.19 -3.79 5.52
C SER A 105 -15.02 -3.12 4.43
N ASN A 106 -14.38 -2.61 3.39
CA ASN A 106 -15.04 -1.87 2.31
C ASN A 106 -15.41 -2.74 1.09
N ASN A 107 -15.16 -4.06 1.14
CA ASN A 107 -15.59 -5.04 0.13
C ASN A 107 -15.35 -4.61 -1.33
N TYR A 108 -14.15 -4.11 -1.65
CA TYR A 108 -13.83 -3.70 -3.01
C TYR A 108 -13.82 -4.87 -3.98
N PHE A 109 -14.29 -4.63 -5.20
CA PHE A 109 -13.99 -5.52 -6.33
C PHE A 109 -12.50 -5.41 -6.68
N GLU A 110 -11.93 -6.46 -7.29
CA GLU A 110 -10.49 -6.58 -7.58
C GLU A 110 -9.91 -5.31 -8.24
N GLY A 111 -10.44 -4.86 -9.37
CA GLY A 111 -9.92 -3.65 -10.04
C GLY A 111 -10.08 -2.35 -9.24
N ASP A 112 -11.09 -2.27 -8.38
CA ASP A 112 -11.36 -1.12 -7.51
C ASP A 112 -10.34 -1.04 -6.36
N LEU A 113 -9.91 -2.21 -5.86
CA LEU A 113 -8.87 -2.36 -4.87
C LEU A 113 -7.50 -1.98 -5.43
N ASP A 114 -7.16 -2.49 -6.63
CA ASP A 114 -5.88 -2.23 -7.28
C ASP A 114 -5.65 -0.73 -7.46
N PHE A 115 -6.66 -0.03 -7.99
CA PHE A 115 -6.62 1.41 -8.20
C PHE A 115 -6.46 2.19 -6.88
N LEU A 116 -7.20 1.81 -5.84
CA LEU A 116 -7.08 2.45 -4.53
C LEU A 116 -5.71 2.19 -3.92
N TYR A 117 -5.20 0.96 -4.01
CA TYR A 117 -3.89 0.58 -3.51
C TYR A 117 -2.77 1.39 -4.18
N VAL A 118 -2.81 1.54 -5.51
CA VAL A 118 -1.84 2.37 -6.26
C VAL A 118 -1.85 3.81 -5.75
N LYS A 119 -3.03 4.40 -5.52
CA LYS A 119 -3.14 5.76 -4.97
C LYS A 119 -2.58 5.88 -3.56
N VAL A 120 -2.89 4.93 -2.68
CA VAL A 120 -2.37 4.89 -1.30
C VAL A 120 -0.85 4.74 -1.30
N LYS A 121 -0.33 3.78 -2.06
CA LYS A 121 1.11 3.52 -2.25
C LYS A 121 1.82 4.78 -2.73
N LYS A 122 1.32 5.42 -3.79
CA LYS A 122 1.90 6.65 -4.34
C LYS A 122 1.88 7.78 -3.31
N SER A 123 0.75 7.98 -2.64
CA SER A 123 0.61 9.06 -1.64
C SER A 123 1.58 8.89 -0.48
N PHE A 124 1.80 7.67 0.00
CA PHE A 124 2.81 7.37 1.02
C PHE A 124 4.24 7.58 0.49
N GLN A 125 4.57 7.05 -0.69
CA GLN A 125 5.92 7.14 -1.26
C GLN A 125 6.34 8.58 -1.61
N GLU A 126 5.38 9.44 -1.96
CA GLU A 126 5.59 10.86 -2.29
C GLU A 126 5.32 11.79 -1.10
N SER A 127 5.01 11.24 0.07
CA SER A 127 4.60 11.98 1.26
C SER A 127 5.64 13.02 1.69
N GLN A 128 5.17 14.27 1.82
CA GLN A 128 5.93 15.39 2.38
C GLN A 128 5.74 15.51 3.91
N ALA A 129 5.15 14.51 4.56
CA ALA A 129 5.01 14.48 6.01
C ALA A 129 6.41 14.45 6.65
N ILE A 130 6.64 15.37 7.57
CA ILE A 130 7.87 15.45 8.34
C ILE A 130 7.82 14.33 9.38
N ILE A 131 8.83 13.46 9.34
CA ILE A 131 8.96 12.35 10.29
C ILE A 131 9.86 12.72 11.47
N GLY A 132 10.77 13.67 11.27
CA GLY A 132 11.73 14.11 12.27
C GLY A 132 12.76 15.07 11.69
N VAL A 133 13.86 15.28 12.41
CA VAL A 133 14.93 16.21 12.04
C VAL A 133 16.27 15.48 12.08
N TRP A 134 17.07 15.61 11.03
CA TRP A 134 18.43 15.06 10.95
C TRP A 134 19.42 16.14 10.51
N GLY A 135 20.49 16.36 11.28
CA GLY A 135 21.48 17.39 10.96
C GLY A 135 20.87 18.80 10.83
N GLY A 136 19.83 19.10 11.60
CA GLY A 136 19.12 20.38 11.57
C GLY A 136 18.20 20.59 10.36
N LYS A 137 17.96 19.55 9.56
CA LYS A 137 17.03 19.58 8.43
C LYS A 137 15.83 18.69 8.71
N ASP A 138 14.65 19.14 8.30
CA ASP A 138 13.47 18.28 8.30
C ASP A 138 13.72 17.09 7.37
N VAL A 139 13.34 15.91 7.82
CA VAL A 139 13.35 14.69 7.02
C VAL A 139 11.91 14.30 6.73
N THR A 140 11.62 14.06 5.46
CA THR A 140 10.29 13.63 4.99
C THR A 140 10.21 12.12 4.81
N VAL A 141 8.98 11.59 4.82
CA VAL A 141 8.72 10.18 4.48
C VAL A 141 9.28 9.83 3.10
N ALA A 142 9.06 10.68 2.09
CA ALA A 142 9.54 10.44 0.73
C ALA A 142 11.07 10.30 0.64
N GLU A 143 11.83 11.07 1.43
CA GLU A 143 13.30 10.96 1.48
C GLU A 143 13.74 9.63 2.07
N LEU A 144 13.11 9.19 3.17
CA LEU A 144 13.42 7.90 3.80
C LEU A 144 13.03 6.72 2.93
N VAL A 145 11.89 6.78 2.24
CA VAL A 145 11.47 5.75 1.27
C VAL A 145 12.53 5.55 0.19
N LYS A 146 13.10 6.64 -0.33
CA LYS A 146 14.18 6.59 -1.33
C LYS A 146 15.46 5.98 -0.75
N GLU A 147 15.81 6.34 0.48
CA GLU A 147 17.00 5.81 1.16
C GLU A 147 16.87 4.31 1.41
N ILE A 148 15.73 3.84 1.94
CA ILE A 148 15.44 2.41 2.14
C ILE A 148 15.56 1.64 0.83
N LYS A 149 15.01 2.18 -0.27
CA LYS A 149 15.11 1.55 -1.58
C LYS A 149 16.57 1.33 -2.01
N LEU A 150 17.40 2.38 -1.87
CA LEU A 150 18.81 2.33 -2.25
C LEU A 150 19.60 1.30 -1.44
N ILE A 151 19.28 1.16 -0.15
CA ILE A 151 19.93 0.19 0.75
C ILE A 151 19.47 -1.23 0.43
N GLY A 152 18.17 -1.44 0.24
CA GLY A 152 17.59 -2.74 -0.12
C GLY A 152 18.18 -3.33 -1.40
N ASP A 153 18.46 -2.48 -2.40
CA ASP A 153 19.09 -2.89 -3.65
C ASP A 153 20.54 -3.39 -3.48
N ARG A 154 21.26 -2.88 -2.46
CA ARG A 154 22.68 -3.23 -2.21
C ARG A 154 22.85 -4.48 -1.35
N LYS A 155 21.86 -4.80 -0.51
CA LYS A 155 21.89 -5.93 0.45
C LYS A 155 23.09 -5.89 1.40
N ASP A 156 23.55 -4.70 1.77
CA ASP A 156 24.63 -4.51 2.75
C ASP A 156 24.04 -4.42 4.16
N SER A 157 24.33 -5.44 4.99
CA SER A 157 23.82 -5.52 6.36
C SER A 157 24.37 -4.44 7.29
N LEU A 158 25.59 -3.94 7.02
CA LEU A 158 26.18 -2.87 7.84
C LEU A 158 25.49 -1.54 7.50
N GLU A 159 25.30 -1.24 6.21
CA GLU A 159 24.59 -0.04 5.77
C GLU A 159 23.13 -0.04 6.28
N GLN A 160 22.48 -1.22 6.31
CA GLN A 160 21.15 -1.36 6.89
C GLN A 160 21.13 -1.04 8.40
N ALA A 161 22.06 -1.58 9.19
CA ALA A 161 22.11 -1.32 10.63
C ALA A 161 22.42 0.17 10.93
N GLU A 162 23.29 0.80 10.14
CA GLU A 162 23.56 2.24 10.25
C GLU A 162 22.31 3.07 9.93
N PHE A 163 21.55 2.67 8.91
CA PHE A 163 20.30 3.32 8.55
C PHE A 163 19.21 3.14 9.61
N GLU A 164 19.02 1.95 10.17
CA GLU A 164 18.06 1.71 11.26
C GLU A 164 18.39 2.56 12.50
N SER A 165 19.68 2.68 12.83
CA SER A 165 20.15 3.57 13.90
C SER A 165 19.86 5.04 13.61
N LYS A 166 20.12 5.50 12.37
CA LYS A 166 19.76 6.86 11.91
C LYS A 166 18.24 7.07 11.99
N LEU A 167 17.45 6.10 11.54
CA LEU A 167 16.00 6.19 11.52
C LEU A 167 15.42 6.30 12.92
N SER A 168 15.95 5.52 13.88
CA SER A 168 15.60 5.65 15.29
C SER A 168 15.83 7.06 15.82
N GLN A 169 16.96 7.69 15.48
CA GLN A 169 17.26 9.07 15.91
C GLN A 169 16.36 10.11 15.25
N ILE A 170 15.89 9.85 14.03
CA ILE A 170 14.94 10.72 13.31
C ILE A 170 13.55 10.63 13.95
N PHE A 171 13.04 9.42 14.16
CA PHE A 171 11.72 9.20 14.77
C PHE A 171 11.67 9.76 16.20
N PHE A 172 12.74 9.55 16.97
CA PHE A 172 12.78 9.84 18.40
C PHE A 172 13.92 10.81 18.72
N PRO A 173 13.79 12.10 18.35
CA PRO A 173 14.74 13.09 18.81
C PRO A 173 14.66 13.21 20.33
N ASN A 174 15.77 13.52 20.99
CA ASN A 174 15.81 13.78 22.44
C ASN A 174 14.89 14.96 22.82
N ASN A 175 13.61 14.68 23.04
CA ASN A 175 12.55 15.65 23.33
C ASN A 175 11.66 15.08 24.45
N PRO A 176 11.52 15.77 25.60
CA PRO A 176 10.74 15.29 26.73
C PRO A 176 9.27 14.93 26.39
N LEU A 177 8.65 15.63 25.44
CA LEU A 177 7.28 15.34 25.02
C LEU A 177 7.17 14.03 24.22
N VAL A 178 8.25 13.64 23.52
CA VAL A 178 8.30 12.35 22.83
C VAL A 178 8.28 11.24 23.89
N ASP A 179 9.10 11.34 24.93
CA ASP A 179 9.16 10.35 26.00
C ASP A 179 7.84 10.21 26.78
N GLU A 180 7.07 11.30 26.88
CA GLU A 180 5.80 11.31 27.62
C GLU A 180 4.62 10.74 26.81
N TYR A 181 4.56 11.05 25.50
CA TYR A 181 3.36 10.78 24.70
C TYR A 181 3.54 9.70 23.62
N VAL A 182 4.77 9.27 23.33
CA VAL A 182 5.02 8.13 22.43
C VAL A 182 4.73 6.83 23.17
N LEU A 183 3.90 5.99 22.55
CA LEU A 183 3.42 4.74 23.16
C LEU A 183 4.16 3.49 22.64
N VAL A 184 4.95 3.64 21.59
CA VAL A 184 5.56 2.53 20.87
C VAL A 184 7.03 2.34 21.27
N ASP A 185 7.44 1.08 21.35
CA ASP A 185 8.84 0.70 21.39
C ASP A 185 9.58 1.19 20.12
N PHE A 186 10.76 1.78 20.30
CA PHE A 186 11.46 2.46 19.21
C PHE A 186 11.86 1.50 18.08
N ASP A 187 12.42 0.35 18.43
CA ASP A 187 12.83 -0.66 17.48
C ASP A 187 11.62 -1.20 16.71
N LYS A 188 10.51 -1.41 17.43
CA LYS A 188 9.23 -1.82 16.82
C LYS A 188 8.68 -0.77 15.84
N ALA A 189 8.78 0.52 16.14
CA ALA A 189 8.32 1.58 15.25
C ALA A 189 9.16 1.65 13.97
N VAL A 190 10.47 1.61 14.13
CA VAL A 190 11.45 1.59 13.03
C VAL A 190 11.20 0.37 12.14
N GLN A 191 11.10 -0.82 12.73
CA GLN A 191 10.85 -2.05 11.99
C GLN A 191 9.52 -1.98 11.21
N ARG A 192 8.44 -1.53 11.84
CA ARG A 192 7.14 -1.40 11.18
C ARG A 192 7.15 -0.39 10.02
N PHE A 193 7.89 0.69 10.16
CA PHE A 193 8.07 1.65 9.07
C PHE A 193 8.83 1.00 7.90
N VAL A 194 9.95 0.33 8.16
CA VAL A 194 10.73 -0.39 7.15
C VAL A 194 9.87 -1.46 6.46
N ASP A 195 9.15 -2.28 7.24
CA ASP A 195 8.26 -3.32 6.72
C ASP A 195 7.16 -2.73 5.82
N LEU A 196 6.57 -1.58 6.19
CA LEU A 196 5.57 -0.90 5.38
C LEU A 196 6.16 -0.39 4.06
N VAL A 197 7.37 0.18 4.09
CA VAL A 197 8.08 0.64 2.89
C VAL A 197 8.39 -0.55 1.97
N MET A 198 8.92 -1.64 2.52
CA MET A 198 9.21 -2.86 1.77
C MET A 198 7.96 -3.49 1.18
N PHE A 199 6.86 -3.53 1.93
CA PHE A 199 5.56 -3.99 1.43
C PHE A 199 5.14 -3.20 0.18
N PHE A 200 5.18 -1.86 0.22
CA PHE A 200 4.84 -1.05 -0.94
C PHE A 200 5.84 -1.18 -2.09
N GLN A 201 7.09 -1.56 -1.84
CA GLN A 201 8.07 -1.80 -2.89
C GLN A 201 7.88 -3.15 -3.58
N ILE A 202 7.59 -4.20 -2.81
CA ILE A 202 7.49 -5.58 -3.29
C ILE A 202 6.14 -5.83 -3.96
N ILE A 203 5.05 -5.36 -3.36
CA ILE A 203 3.70 -5.68 -3.83
C ILE A 203 3.31 -4.75 -4.98
N ASP A 204 3.07 -5.35 -6.14
CA ASP A 204 2.51 -4.69 -7.30
C ASP A 204 0.98 -4.52 -7.20
N GLU A 205 0.42 -3.82 -8.17
CA GLU A 205 -1.01 -3.51 -8.21
C GLU A 205 -1.89 -4.74 -8.43
N ASN A 206 -1.43 -5.75 -9.16
CA ASN A 206 -2.21 -6.95 -9.48
C ASN A 206 -2.16 -8.00 -8.35
N SER A 207 -1.20 -7.86 -7.44
CA SER A 207 -0.95 -8.82 -6.35
C SER A 207 -1.64 -8.44 -5.05
N ILE A 208 -2.15 -7.21 -4.93
CA ILE A 208 -2.74 -6.71 -3.67
C ILE A 208 -3.94 -7.55 -3.24
N TRP A 209 -4.77 -7.99 -4.19
CA TRP A 209 -5.92 -8.85 -3.92
C TRP A 209 -5.50 -10.15 -3.22
N VAL A 210 -4.43 -10.80 -3.71
CA VAL A 210 -3.89 -12.03 -3.13
C VAL A 210 -3.38 -11.78 -1.71
N VAL A 211 -2.71 -10.66 -1.47
CA VAL A 211 -2.23 -10.29 -0.12
C VAL A 211 -3.41 -10.08 0.84
N VAL A 212 -4.45 -9.35 0.43
CA VAL A 212 -5.65 -9.12 1.24
C VAL A 212 -6.37 -10.43 1.54
N ASN A 213 -6.56 -11.30 0.54
CA ASN A 213 -7.18 -12.61 0.72
C ASN A 213 -6.38 -13.51 1.68
N ASN A 214 -5.05 -13.54 1.52
CA ASN A 214 -4.17 -14.25 2.44
C ASN A 214 -4.24 -13.71 3.86
N PHE A 215 -4.37 -12.39 4.02
CA PHE A 215 -4.54 -11.77 5.32
C PHE A 215 -5.86 -12.19 6.00
N ILE A 216 -6.99 -12.19 5.27
CA ILE A 216 -8.28 -12.71 5.74
C ILE A 216 -8.14 -14.17 6.21
N ASN A 217 -7.56 -15.02 5.36
CA ASN A 217 -7.42 -16.44 5.66
C ASN A 217 -6.49 -16.69 6.85
N SER A 218 -5.40 -15.93 6.98
CA SER A 218 -4.50 -16.05 8.13
C SER A 218 -5.17 -15.72 9.47
N LYS A 219 -6.14 -14.80 9.49
CA LYS A 219 -6.95 -14.51 10.69
C LYS A 219 -7.85 -15.69 11.05
N ASN A 220 -8.40 -16.37 10.06
CA ASN A 220 -9.26 -17.53 10.27
C ASN A 220 -8.47 -18.74 10.82
N PHE A 221 -7.20 -18.93 10.41
CA PHE A 221 -6.38 -20.06 10.86
C PHE A 221 -5.77 -19.87 12.25
N LYS A 222 -5.50 -18.64 12.71
CA LYS A 222 -4.98 -18.41 14.08
C LYS A 222 -5.99 -18.73 15.19
N ASN A 223 -7.28 -18.90 14.86
CA ASN A 223 -8.32 -19.24 15.84
C ASN A 223 -8.47 -20.74 16.15
N VAL A 224 -7.65 -21.63 15.57
CA VAL A 224 -7.82 -23.08 15.78
C VAL A 224 -6.94 -23.66 16.90
N ASN A 225 -5.84 -23.03 17.34
CA ASN A 225 -4.97 -23.63 18.38
C ASN A 225 -4.08 -22.68 19.22
N SER A 226 -4.34 -21.37 19.32
CA SER A 226 -3.59 -20.51 20.25
C SER A 226 -4.51 -19.64 21.08
N VAL A 227 -4.68 -20.04 22.34
CA VAL A 227 -5.16 -19.18 23.43
C VAL A 227 -4.06 -18.16 23.71
N GLU A 228 -4.18 -16.99 23.11
CA GLU A 228 -3.94 -15.71 23.76
C GLU A 228 -4.83 -14.69 23.04
N GLU A 229 -6.07 -14.59 23.52
CA GLU A 229 -7.04 -13.58 23.11
C GLU A 229 -6.49 -12.20 23.49
N PHE A 230 -5.95 -11.47 22.51
CA PHE A 230 -5.92 -10.01 22.62
C PHE A 230 -7.36 -9.53 22.56
N PRO A 231 -7.86 -8.78 23.57
CA PRO A 231 -9.25 -8.41 23.63
C PRO A 231 -9.62 -7.54 22.43
N VAL A 232 -10.54 -8.06 21.61
CA VAL A 232 -11.35 -7.26 20.69
C VAL A 232 -12.08 -6.22 21.55
N SER A 233 -11.73 -4.95 21.34
CA SER A 233 -12.38 -3.77 21.93
C SER A 233 -12.69 -3.84 23.43
N LYS A 234 -11.66 -4.07 24.26
CA LYS A 234 -11.60 -3.29 25.51
C LYS A 234 -11.12 -1.91 25.11
N LYS A 235 -11.89 -0.87 25.44
CA LYS A 235 -11.52 0.55 25.29
C LYS A 235 -10.02 0.70 25.44
N ARG A 236 -9.32 1.14 24.38
CA ARG A 236 -7.91 1.52 24.42
C ARG A 236 -7.85 2.73 25.34
N ALA A 237 -7.79 2.50 26.65
CA ALA A 237 -7.70 3.57 27.63
C ALA A 237 -6.42 4.34 27.32
N LEU A 238 -6.51 5.66 27.17
CA LEU A 238 -5.31 6.48 27.25
C LEU A 238 -4.60 6.13 28.55
N PRO A 239 -3.27 5.93 28.55
CA PRO A 239 -2.56 5.53 29.74
C PRO A 239 -2.68 6.64 30.78
N THR A 240 -3.50 6.41 31.79
CA THR A 240 -3.52 7.21 33.01
C THR A 240 -2.31 6.75 33.82
N THR A 241 -1.22 7.53 33.75
CA THR A 241 0.06 7.38 34.48
C THR A 241 0.93 6.15 34.14
N LEU A 242 2.09 6.41 33.52
CA LEU A 242 3.19 5.47 33.29
C LEU A 242 3.87 5.07 34.61
N LYS A 243 3.85 3.78 34.96
CA LYS A 243 4.85 3.14 35.82
C LYS A 243 5.86 2.42 34.94
N SER A 244 7.13 2.64 35.18
CA SER A 244 8.27 1.97 34.53
C SER A 244 8.17 0.45 34.64
N GLY A 245 7.89 -0.21 33.51
CA GLY A 245 7.95 -1.66 33.34
C GLY A 245 9.19 -2.06 32.57
N GLU A 246 9.85 -3.14 33.00
CA GLU A 246 11.04 -3.72 32.38
C GLU A 246 10.76 -4.24 30.96
N PRO A 247 11.76 -4.22 30.04
CA PRO A 247 11.60 -4.68 28.68
C PRO A 247 11.40 -6.20 28.61
N SER A 248 10.30 -6.61 27.99
CA SER A 248 9.98 -8.00 27.65
C SER A 248 10.74 -8.42 26.38
N SER A 249 11.66 -9.37 26.51
CA SER A 249 12.38 -9.97 25.37
C SER A 249 11.50 -10.97 24.62
N SER A 250 10.76 -10.53 23.61
CA SER A 250 10.21 -11.41 22.58
C SER A 250 10.98 -11.20 21.29
N GLU A 251 11.57 -12.27 20.74
CA GLU A 251 12.28 -12.27 19.45
C GLU A 251 11.40 -11.67 18.34
N PRO A 252 11.89 -10.67 17.58
CA PRO A 252 11.17 -10.16 16.42
C PRO A 252 11.15 -11.21 15.31
N GLN A 253 9.96 -11.70 14.96
CA GLN A 253 9.78 -12.51 13.74
C GLN A 253 10.05 -11.63 12.52
N ASN A 254 11.06 -12.01 11.72
CA ASN A 254 11.49 -11.27 10.54
C ASN A 254 10.39 -11.26 9.45
N LEU A 255 9.61 -10.19 9.41
CA LEU A 255 8.54 -9.95 8.43
C LEU A 255 9.05 -9.90 6.99
N ALA A 256 10.28 -9.45 6.75
CA ALA A 256 10.88 -9.48 5.41
C ALA A 256 11.02 -10.91 4.87
N SER A 257 11.45 -11.86 5.71
CA SER A 257 11.48 -13.29 5.32
C SER A 257 10.09 -13.85 5.02
N LYS A 258 9.08 -13.36 5.74
CA LYS A 258 7.68 -13.72 5.51
C LYS A 258 7.16 -13.13 4.19
N PHE A 259 7.43 -11.87 3.90
CA PHE A 259 7.08 -11.24 2.62
C PHE A 259 7.81 -11.90 1.44
N GLU A 260 9.09 -12.25 1.60
CA GLU A 260 9.85 -12.97 0.59
C GLU A 260 9.27 -14.38 0.35
N SER A 261 8.81 -15.07 1.40
CA SER A 261 8.12 -16.35 1.27
C SER A 261 6.74 -16.21 0.60
N MET A 262 6.01 -15.13 0.87
CA MET A 262 4.73 -14.84 0.23
C MET A 262 4.91 -14.49 -1.26
N SER A 263 5.95 -13.72 -1.60
CA SER A 263 6.31 -13.41 -3.00
C SER A 263 6.69 -14.69 -3.76
N LYS A 264 7.50 -15.56 -3.17
CA LYS A 264 7.87 -16.84 -3.79
C LYS A 264 6.68 -17.78 -3.98
N ASN A 265 5.74 -17.81 -3.03
CA ASN A 265 4.51 -18.58 -3.17
C ASN A 265 3.60 -18.00 -4.26
N LEU A 266 3.55 -16.68 -4.40
CA LEU A 266 2.80 -16.00 -5.45
C LEU A 266 3.37 -16.32 -6.85
N ASP A 267 4.69 -16.29 -7.01
CA ASP A 267 5.35 -16.68 -8.27
C ASP A 267 5.01 -18.14 -8.65
N LEU A 268 4.93 -19.03 -7.66
CA LEU A 268 4.53 -20.44 -7.85
C LEU A 268 3.05 -20.59 -8.24
N GLU A 269 2.13 -19.88 -7.59
CA GLU A 269 0.70 -19.91 -7.93
C GLU A 269 0.45 -19.33 -9.34
N ILE A 270 1.19 -18.30 -9.75
CA ILE A 270 1.14 -17.73 -11.09
C ILE A 270 1.69 -18.74 -12.12
N GLU A 271 2.80 -19.42 -11.82
CA GLU A 271 3.34 -20.48 -12.68
C GLU A 271 2.40 -21.70 -12.80
N GLU A 272 1.78 -22.14 -11.71
CA GLU A 272 0.84 -23.26 -11.73
C GLU A 272 -0.43 -22.93 -12.53
N SER A 273 -0.91 -21.69 -12.44
CA SER A 273 -2.03 -21.19 -13.25
C SER A 273 -1.69 -21.19 -14.74
N LYS A 274 -0.46 -20.79 -15.12
CA LYS A 274 0.02 -20.84 -16.52
C LYS A 274 0.20 -22.27 -17.03
N LYS A 275 0.66 -23.21 -16.20
CA LYS A 275 0.84 -24.62 -16.58
C LYS A 275 -0.47 -25.38 -16.80
N GLN A 276 -1.60 -24.89 -16.28
CA GLN A 276 -2.91 -25.50 -16.54
C GLN A 276 -3.53 -25.10 -17.89
N GLU A 277 -3.05 -24.03 -18.54
CA GLU A 277 -3.50 -23.61 -19.88
C GLU A 277 -2.74 -24.29 -21.03
N GLU A 278 -1.52 -24.80 -20.81
CA GLU A 278 -0.77 -25.57 -21.82
C GLU A 278 -1.16 -27.06 -21.80
N LYS A 279 -2.34 -27.39 -22.34
CA LYS A 279 -2.58 -28.77 -22.81
C LYS A 279 -1.88 -28.99 -24.17
N PRO A 280 -1.23 -30.14 -24.40
CA PRO A 280 -0.41 -30.34 -25.59
C PRO A 280 -1.29 -30.53 -26.83
N ILE A 281 -1.12 -29.66 -27.83
CA ILE A 281 -1.52 -29.95 -29.21
C ILE A 281 -0.43 -30.82 -29.82
N THR A 282 -0.80 -32.04 -30.20
CA THR A 282 0.03 -33.02 -30.91
C THR A 282 0.64 -32.45 -32.19
N PRO A 283 1.95 -32.59 -32.46
CA PRO A 283 2.51 -32.36 -33.79
C PRO A 283 2.70 -33.66 -34.57
N ALA A 284 2.39 -33.59 -35.86
CA ALA A 284 2.63 -34.63 -36.85
C ALA A 284 4.07 -34.57 -37.40
N ALA A 285 4.71 -35.75 -37.41
CA ALA A 285 5.69 -36.36 -38.33
C ALA A 285 6.88 -35.57 -38.96
N PRO A 286 8.00 -36.27 -39.27
CA PRO A 286 9.34 -35.69 -39.40
C PRO A 286 9.89 -35.62 -40.84
N VAL A 287 10.82 -34.69 -41.11
CA VAL A 287 11.63 -34.69 -42.34
C VAL A 287 13.14 -34.48 -42.03
N ALA A 288 13.88 -35.51 -42.43
CA ALA A 288 15.29 -35.68 -42.87
C ALA A 288 16.47 -34.75 -42.49
N LYS A 289 17.60 -35.44 -42.28
CA LYS A 289 19.01 -35.07 -42.02
C LYS A 289 19.74 -34.33 -43.16
N ALA A 290 20.72 -33.48 -42.81
CA ALA A 290 22.10 -33.40 -43.35
C ALA A 290 22.94 -32.41 -42.49
N GLU A 291 23.92 -32.89 -41.71
CA GLU A 291 25.41 -32.80 -41.88
C GLU A 291 26.09 -31.46 -41.52
N PRO A 292 27.29 -31.46 -40.87
CA PRO A 292 27.82 -30.32 -40.14
C PRO A 292 28.96 -29.58 -40.87
N GLU A 293 28.98 -28.25 -40.79
CA GLU A 293 30.12 -27.42 -41.20
C GLU A 293 30.73 -26.60 -40.05
N LYS A 294 32.03 -26.33 -40.23
CA LYS A 294 33.08 -25.89 -39.30
C LYS A 294 32.95 -24.44 -38.80
N PRO A 295 33.66 -24.06 -37.71
CA PRO A 295 33.49 -22.75 -37.08
C PRO A 295 34.25 -21.65 -37.85
N VAL A 296 33.57 -20.52 -38.07
CA VAL A 296 34.17 -19.28 -38.59
C VAL A 296 34.10 -18.21 -37.50
N ILE A 297 35.27 -17.66 -37.17
CA ILE A 297 35.47 -16.52 -36.27
C ILE A 297 35.03 -15.25 -37.01
N VAL A 298 34.06 -14.50 -36.48
CA VAL A 298 33.68 -13.17 -37.02
C VAL A 298 33.64 -12.12 -35.90
N LYS A 299 34.27 -10.99 -36.24
CA LYS A 299 34.48 -9.77 -35.45
C LYS A 299 33.17 -9.11 -35.00
N GLN A 300 33.22 -8.52 -33.81
CA GLN A 300 32.14 -7.70 -33.24
C GLN A 300 31.97 -6.39 -34.02
N THR A 301 30.73 -6.14 -34.45
CA THR A 301 30.21 -4.89 -35.03
C THR A 301 29.09 -4.40 -34.10
N PRO A 302 28.80 -3.09 -33.99
CA PRO A 302 27.97 -2.50 -32.93
C PRO A 302 26.53 -3.04 -32.87
N GLN A 303 26.00 -3.22 -31.66
CA GLN A 303 24.65 -3.74 -31.38
C GLN A 303 23.55 -2.86 -32.01
N GLU A 304 22.91 -3.35 -33.07
CA GLU A 304 21.56 -2.97 -33.45
C GLU A 304 20.56 -3.58 -32.45
N LYS A 305 19.53 -2.81 -32.08
CA LYS A 305 18.42 -3.27 -31.25
C LYS A 305 17.78 -4.52 -31.88
N PRO A 306 17.39 -5.54 -31.11
CA PRO A 306 16.78 -6.74 -31.65
C PRO A 306 15.49 -6.36 -32.37
N VAL A 307 15.44 -6.63 -33.66
CA VAL A 307 14.22 -6.63 -34.47
C VAL A 307 13.39 -7.81 -33.95
N VAL A 308 12.41 -7.51 -33.10
CA VAL A 308 11.41 -8.47 -32.64
C VAL A 308 10.73 -9.04 -33.88
N GLU A 309 10.82 -10.35 -34.08
CA GLU A 309 10.10 -11.03 -35.16
C GLU A 309 8.61 -10.70 -35.04
N PRO A 310 7.94 -10.30 -36.14
CA PRO A 310 6.54 -9.92 -36.09
C PRO A 310 5.70 -11.13 -35.66
N GLN A 311 5.23 -11.10 -34.40
CA GLN A 311 4.24 -12.05 -33.92
C GLN A 311 3.02 -12.00 -34.84
N ALA A 312 2.47 -13.17 -35.16
CA ALA A 312 1.31 -13.28 -36.03
C ALA A 312 0.18 -12.39 -35.51
N ARG A 313 -0.21 -11.39 -36.31
CA ARG A 313 -1.25 -10.42 -35.93
C ARG A 313 -2.57 -11.17 -35.72
N LEU A 314 -3.19 -10.99 -34.55
CA LEU A 314 -4.55 -11.44 -34.33
C LEU A 314 -5.50 -10.64 -35.22
N SER A 315 -6.49 -11.32 -35.80
CA SER A 315 -7.59 -10.67 -36.49
C SER A 315 -8.51 -9.95 -35.49
N THR A 316 -9.24 -8.93 -35.96
CA THR A 316 -10.25 -8.22 -35.15
C THR A 316 -11.29 -9.16 -34.55
N ALA A 317 -11.64 -10.25 -35.27
CA ALA A 317 -12.54 -11.29 -34.77
C ALA A 317 -11.94 -12.09 -33.60
N GLN A 318 -10.63 -12.37 -33.62
CA GLN A 318 -9.94 -13.05 -32.53
C GLN A 318 -9.83 -12.15 -31.30
N ILE A 319 -9.47 -10.87 -31.49
CA ILE A 319 -9.43 -9.88 -30.40
C ILE A 319 -10.79 -9.76 -29.74
N LYS A 320 -11.86 -9.61 -30.54
CA LYS A 320 -13.23 -9.57 -30.04
C LYS A 320 -13.60 -10.83 -29.25
N SER A 321 -13.30 -12.01 -29.77
CA SER A 321 -13.60 -13.27 -29.10
C SER A 321 -12.87 -13.41 -27.76
N GLN A 322 -11.64 -12.91 -27.67
CA GLN A 322 -10.85 -12.95 -26.44
C GLN A 322 -11.44 -12.02 -25.39
N ILE A 323 -11.75 -10.77 -25.76
CA ILE A 323 -12.41 -9.80 -24.87
C ILE A 323 -13.76 -10.34 -24.39
N GLU A 324 -14.58 -10.90 -25.28
CA GLU A 324 -15.89 -11.44 -24.91
C GLU A 324 -15.80 -12.70 -24.02
N SER A 325 -14.67 -13.41 -24.04
CA SER A 325 -14.42 -14.56 -23.15
C SER A 325 -13.91 -14.15 -21.76
N GLU A 326 -13.18 -13.04 -21.68
CA GLU A 326 -12.52 -12.55 -20.45
C GLU A 326 -13.46 -11.66 -19.62
N PHE A 327 -14.27 -10.83 -20.28
CA PHE A 327 -15.13 -9.84 -19.62
C PHE A 327 -16.61 -10.26 -19.60
N LYS A 328 -17.21 -10.27 -18.40
CA LYS A 328 -18.62 -10.59 -18.22
C LYS A 328 -19.52 -9.46 -18.76
N LYS A 329 -20.65 -9.86 -19.34
CA LYS A 329 -21.72 -8.96 -19.78
C LYS A 329 -22.90 -9.00 -18.81
N ASP A 330 -23.62 -7.89 -18.70
CA ASP A 330 -24.88 -7.79 -17.96
C ASP A 330 -26.06 -8.40 -18.73
N ILE A 331 -27.27 -8.26 -18.19
CA ILE A 331 -28.52 -8.77 -18.80
C ILE A 331 -28.86 -8.07 -20.12
N ASP A 332 -28.36 -6.84 -20.32
CA ASP A 332 -28.61 -6.01 -21.50
C ASP A 332 -27.53 -6.19 -22.57
N GLY A 333 -26.50 -6.99 -22.27
CA GLY A 333 -25.39 -7.33 -23.17
C GLY A 333 -24.20 -6.36 -23.11
N ASN A 334 -24.17 -5.45 -22.13
CA ASN A 334 -23.07 -4.51 -21.92
C ASN A 334 -21.99 -5.13 -21.05
N PHE A 335 -20.72 -4.75 -21.25
CA PHE A 335 -19.64 -5.19 -20.39
C PHE A 335 -19.78 -4.57 -19.00
N ILE A 336 -19.77 -5.41 -17.96
CA ILE A 336 -19.88 -4.95 -16.55
C ILE A 336 -18.65 -4.10 -16.18
N ASN A 337 -17.48 -4.41 -16.75
CA ASN A 337 -16.23 -3.69 -16.53
C ASN A 337 -15.69 -3.12 -17.85
N ILE A 338 -16.25 -2.01 -18.32
CA ILE A 338 -15.83 -1.37 -19.58
C ILE A 338 -14.41 -0.80 -19.52
N GLU A 339 -13.99 -0.27 -18.36
CA GLU A 339 -12.64 0.27 -18.17
C GLU A 339 -11.58 -0.82 -18.37
N GLY A 340 -11.84 -2.02 -17.83
CA GLY A 340 -10.98 -3.19 -18.04
C GLY A 340 -10.88 -3.60 -19.50
N VAL A 341 -11.99 -3.52 -20.25
CA VAL A 341 -12.00 -3.80 -21.70
C VAL A 341 -11.15 -2.79 -22.47
N MET A 342 -11.28 -1.49 -22.18
CA MET A 342 -10.50 -0.44 -22.86
C MET A 342 -9.01 -0.59 -22.60
N ARG A 343 -8.61 -0.84 -21.35
CA ARG A 343 -7.21 -1.13 -20.98
C ARG A 343 -6.66 -2.34 -21.73
N LYS A 344 -7.46 -3.41 -21.89
CA LYS A 344 -7.04 -4.60 -22.64
C LYS A 344 -6.85 -4.33 -24.14
N LEU A 345 -7.67 -3.46 -24.73
CA LEU A 345 -7.51 -3.03 -26.11
C LEU A 345 -6.28 -2.13 -26.31
N GLU A 346 -5.91 -1.32 -25.32
CA GLU A 346 -4.64 -0.57 -25.30
C GLU A 346 -3.44 -1.51 -25.23
N GLU A 347 -3.47 -2.53 -24.37
CA GLU A 347 -2.41 -3.57 -24.32
C GLU A 347 -2.21 -4.25 -25.68
N PHE A 348 -3.30 -4.63 -26.37
CA PHE A 348 -3.22 -5.21 -27.71
C PHE A 348 -2.72 -4.21 -28.76
N THR A 349 -3.07 -2.94 -28.62
CA THR A 349 -2.57 -1.86 -29.48
C THR A 349 -1.04 -1.76 -29.39
N GLU A 350 -0.49 -1.81 -28.18
CA GLU A 350 0.96 -1.78 -27.95
C GLU A 350 1.63 -3.08 -28.43
N MET A 351 1.04 -4.23 -28.10
CA MET A 351 1.58 -5.55 -28.43
C MET A 351 1.69 -5.78 -29.95
N TYR A 352 0.67 -5.39 -30.70
CA TYR A 352 0.63 -5.57 -32.16
C TYR A 352 1.07 -4.34 -32.94
N ASN A 353 1.39 -3.24 -32.24
CA ASN A 353 1.70 -1.93 -32.82
C ASN A 353 0.64 -1.49 -33.86
N ASP A 354 -0.65 -1.63 -33.49
CA ASP A 354 -1.80 -1.28 -34.33
C ASP A 354 -2.78 -0.38 -33.57
N PRO A 355 -2.73 0.95 -33.78
CA PRO A 355 -3.59 1.90 -33.08
C PRO A 355 -5.08 1.73 -33.37
N LYS A 356 -5.46 0.99 -34.42
CA LYS A 356 -6.87 0.74 -34.73
C LYS A 356 -7.54 -0.21 -33.74
N ILE A 357 -6.76 -0.95 -32.95
CA ILE A 357 -7.29 -1.89 -31.96
C ILE A 357 -7.99 -1.15 -30.82
N ALA A 358 -7.43 -0.02 -30.35
CA ALA A 358 -8.06 0.84 -29.34
C ALA A 358 -9.44 1.37 -29.79
N ASP A 359 -9.61 1.61 -31.10
CA ASP A 359 -10.85 2.13 -31.69
C ASP A 359 -11.90 1.04 -32.01
N LEU A 360 -11.66 -0.22 -31.63
CA LEU A 360 -12.58 -1.32 -31.93
C LEU A 360 -13.89 -1.23 -31.14
N ILE A 361 -13.92 -0.49 -30.03
CA ILE A 361 -15.12 -0.22 -29.27
C ILE A 361 -15.37 1.28 -29.23
N TYR A 362 -16.60 1.70 -29.50
CA TYR A 362 -17.05 3.08 -29.37
C TYR A 362 -18.35 3.14 -28.58
N TYR A 363 -18.59 4.26 -27.93
CA TYR A 363 -19.84 4.52 -27.25
C TYR A 363 -20.85 5.10 -28.26
N ASP A 364 -21.99 4.42 -28.40
CA ASP A 364 -23.09 4.86 -29.24
C ASP A 364 -24.09 5.65 -28.39
N GLU A 365 -24.10 6.97 -28.58
CA GLU A 365 -24.95 7.89 -27.80
C GLU A 365 -26.45 7.69 -28.06
N GLU A 366 -26.86 7.19 -29.23
CA GLU A 366 -28.27 6.98 -29.54
C GLU A 366 -28.85 5.81 -28.74
N ASP A 367 -28.01 4.81 -28.50
CA ASP A 367 -28.38 3.53 -27.90
C ASP A 367 -27.89 3.39 -26.44
N ASP A 368 -27.21 4.40 -25.91
CA ASP A 368 -26.58 4.44 -24.58
C ASP A 368 -25.76 3.17 -24.27
N LYS A 369 -24.96 2.70 -25.25
CA LYS A 369 -24.15 1.48 -25.09
C LYS A 369 -22.86 1.48 -25.91
N PHE A 370 -21.89 0.70 -25.43
CA PHE A 370 -20.66 0.43 -26.15
C PHE A 370 -20.89 -0.61 -27.27
N LYS A 371 -20.48 -0.28 -28.50
CA LYS A 371 -20.61 -1.14 -29.68
C LYS A 371 -19.24 -1.43 -30.29
N TRP A 372 -19.14 -2.59 -30.92
CA TRP A 372 -17.99 -2.96 -31.74
C TRP A 372 -18.03 -2.23 -33.08
N LYS A 373 -16.91 -1.63 -33.47
CA LYS A 373 -16.67 -1.07 -34.79
C LYS A 373 -16.27 -2.22 -35.73
N VAL A 374 -17.26 -2.82 -36.38
CA VAL A 374 -17.09 -3.96 -37.32
C VAL A 374 -16.59 -3.49 -38.68
#